data_AF-A0A5B0PKH3-F1
#
_entry.id   AF-A0A5B0PKH3-F1
#
_cell.length_a   1.000
_cell.length_b   1.000
_cell.length_c   1.000
_cell.angle_alpha   90.00
_cell.angle_beta   90.00
_cell.angle_gamma   90.00
#
_symmetry.space_group_name_H-M   'P 1'
#
loop_
_entity.id
_entity.type
_entity.pdbx_description
1 polymer ?
#
loop_
_entity_poly.entity_id
_entity_poly.type
_entity_poly.pdbx_seq_one_letter_code
_entity_poly.pdbx_strand_id
1 'polypeptide(L)'
;MADSERSLSASVIRMLVELGNKYRAAADHAVYEWEDEERELTEIDQNKKMEVFDKLHSSLLPAINHHLSCLVTSLDLVEHYPRKFPSPKLGLTLETLSSLERTLDQIIVDFAILKTPLPTVPHDHPQDRYKCFRSDRLIANITELIQGPIHSTLLDSNYFIRLWELSTNDPDRAAFEISIPQAVQTVLEEITESTQLVNKILRFSQISDLDILQEWWQEQVDSLDGTIQALTDITHSAHGQQRPLSAIRTDLLKEFQTDITFLKLLRTLYDKVSRSATKKLAYRLDPQIDSKALSMMYNDAEWMNGSLSLRMSVMFDLFNNDEPHEDRDRRQNGMSQMSRHVDSMLLHIALYLTPLPTAIDHSSPASDFKAWLLMWQVLWHTVITRY
;
A
#
# COMPACT_ATOMS: atom_id res chain seq x y z
N MET A 1 16.11 31.44 29.58
CA MET A 1 16.16 30.83 28.24
C MET A 1 15.91 29.33 28.30
N ALA A 2 16.63 28.57 29.15
CA ALA A 2 16.41 27.12 29.32
C ALA A 2 14.96 26.71 29.67
N ASP A 3 14.26 27.40 30.58
CA ASP A 3 12.88 27.06 30.94
C ASP A 3 11.87 27.33 29.80
N SER A 4 12.12 28.34 28.97
CA SER A 4 11.27 28.65 27.81
C SER A 4 11.45 27.61 26.69
N GLU A 5 12.67 27.14 26.49
CA GLU A 5 13.01 26.12 25.48
C GLU A 5 12.49 24.73 25.88
N ARG A 6 12.60 24.37 27.17
CA ARG A 6 11.97 23.16 27.74
C ARG A 6 10.44 23.19 27.64
N SER A 7 9.83 24.35 27.91
CA SER A 7 8.38 24.52 27.75
C SER A 7 7.93 24.36 26.30
N LEU A 8 8.72 24.83 25.34
CA LEU A 8 8.48 24.63 23.91
C LEU A 8 8.69 23.17 23.49
N SER A 9 9.75 22.51 23.95
CA SER A 9 10.02 21.08 23.69
C SER A 9 8.84 20.21 24.14
N ALA A 10 8.40 20.41 25.38
CA ALA A 10 7.24 19.72 25.93
C ALA A 10 5.96 19.96 25.12
N SER A 11 5.77 21.17 24.58
CA SER A 11 4.61 21.51 23.74
C SER A 11 4.66 20.81 22.38
N VAL A 12 5.83 20.74 21.74
CA VAL A 12 6.02 20.01 20.48
C VAL A 12 5.81 18.52 20.68
N ILE A 13 6.43 17.93 21.72
CA ILE A 13 6.26 16.52 22.08
C ILE A 13 4.79 16.18 22.30
N ARG A 14 4.07 17.03 23.06
CA ARG A 14 2.63 16.83 23.30
C ARG A 14 1.85 16.85 22.00
N MET A 15 2.09 17.83 21.13
CA MET A 15 1.41 17.95 19.85
C MET A 15 1.68 16.75 18.93
N LEU A 16 2.92 16.25 18.85
CA LEU A 16 3.26 15.06 18.05
C LEU A 16 2.46 13.82 18.50
N VAL A 17 2.35 13.60 19.82
CA VAL A 17 1.58 12.49 20.40
C VAL A 17 0.08 12.68 20.18
N GLU A 18 -0.45 13.89 20.37
CA GLU A 18 -1.86 14.22 20.16
C GLU A 18 -2.27 13.98 18.70
N LEU A 19 -1.48 14.46 17.74
CA LEU A 19 -1.73 14.27 16.30
C LEU A 19 -1.68 12.79 15.91
N GLY A 20 -0.66 12.05 16.35
CA GLY A 20 -0.52 10.63 16.04
C GLY A 20 -1.72 9.82 16.52
N ASN A 21 -2.18 10.05 17.75
CA ASN A 21 -3.36 9.38 18.30
C ASN A 21 -4.67 9.82 17.62
N LYS A 22 -4.85 11.12 17.41
CA LYS A 22 -6.06 11.70 16.80
C LYS A 22 -6.30 11.13 15.41
N TYR A 23 -5.29 11.17 14.55
CA TYR A 23 -5.48 10.82 13.14
C TYR A 23 -5.42 9.33 12.85
N ARG A 24 -4.73 8.54 13.66
CA ARG A 24 -4.86 7.07 13.59
C ARG A 24 -6.32 6.66 13.79
N ALA A 25 -6.94 7.12 14.88
CA ALA A 25 -8.35 6.83 15.19
C ALA A 25 -9.31 7.43 14.16
N ALA A 26 -9.12 8.71 13.77
CA ALA A 26 -10.01 9.37 12.82
C ALA A 26 -10.00 8.69 11.44
N ALA A 27 -8.82 8.24 10.98
CA ALA A 27 -8.70 7.54 9.70
C ALA A 27 -9.36 6.14 9.75
N ASP A 28 -9.31 5.44 10.89
CA ASP A 28 -10.04 4.18 11.09
C ASP A 28 -11.56 4.41 10.98
N HIS A 29 -12.10 5.35 11.76
CA HIS A 29 -13.52 5.71 11.69
C HIS A 29 -13.95 6.10 10.28
N ALA A 30 -13.06 6.81 9.57
CA ALA A 30 -13.28 7.22 8.20
C ALA A 30 -13.19 6.11 7.15
N VAL A 31 -12.95 4.83 7.45
CA VAL A 31 -13.23 3.75 6.48
C VAL A 31 -14.44 2.89 6.87
N TYR A 32 -14.79 2.82 8.17
CA TYR A 32 -15.82 1.92 8.67
C TYR A 32 -17.22 2.53 8.86
N GLU A 33 -17.35 3.86 8.97
CA GLU A 33 -18.68 4.50 9.00
C GLU A 33 -19.27 4.55 7.58
N TRP A 34 -20.15 3.59 7.28
CA TRP A 34 -21.05 3.56 6.13
C TRP A 34 -22.47 3.76 6.66
N GLU A 35 -23.04 4.95 6.45
CA GLU A 35 -24.48 5.12 6.61
C GLU A 35 -25.14 4.84 5.26
N ASP A 36 -25.73 3.65 5.12
CA ASP A 36 -26.65 3.27 4.05
C ASP A 36 -28.00 4.00 4.21
N GLU A 37 -27.96 5.32 4.39
CA GLU A 37 -29.19 6.11 4.26
C GLU A 37 -29.47 6.27 2.77
N GLU A 38 -30.45 5.48 2.28
CA GLU A 38 -31.08 5.67 0.97
C GLU A 38 -31.65 7.08 0.89
N ARG A 39 -30.84 8.02 0.41
CA ARG A 39 -31.26 9.37 0.10
C ARG A 39 -31.13 9.59 -1.40
N GLU A 40 -32.19 10.10 -2.02
CA GLU A 40 -32.11 10.65 -3.37
C GLU A 40 -31.15 11.86 -3.37
N LEU A 41 -29.95 11.66 -3.92
CA LEU A 41 -28.96 12.71 -4.06
C LEU A 41 -29.22 13.59 -5.27
N THR A 42 -28.78 14.83 -5.14
CA THR A 42 -29.00 15.90 -6.11
C THR A 42 -27.73 16.17 -6.93
N GLU A 43 -27.86 16.86 -8.08
CA GLU A 43 -26.73 17.39 -8.87
C GLU A 43 -25.72 18.20 -8.01
N ILE A 44 -26.22 18.82 -6.93
CA ILE A 44 -25.41 19.54 -5.94
C ILE A 44 -24.43 18.61 -5.22
N ASP A 45 -24.82 17.37 -4.93
CA ASP A 45 -23.99 16.41 -4.20
C ASP A 45 -22.87 15.85 -5.09
N GLN A 46 -23.14 15.65 -6.38
CA GLN A 46 -22.11 15.35 -7.39
C GLN A 46 -21.10 16.50 -7.51
N ASN A 47 -21.58 17.74 -7.64
CA ASN A 47 -20.70 18.92 -7.71
C ASN A 47 -19.80 19.06 -6.47
N LYS A 48 -20.35 18.84 -5.26
CA LYS A 48 -19.55 18.85 -4.02
C LYS A 48 -18.46 17.78 -4.02
N LYS A 49 -18.75 16.57 -4.48
CA LYS A 49 -17.72 15.52 -4.60
C LYS A 49 -16.61 15.96 -5.57
N MET A 50 -16.96 16.51 -6.73
CA MET A 50 -15.98 17.00 -7.70
C MET A 50 -15.08 18.09 -7.09
N GLU A 51 -15.68 19.06 -6.39
CA GLU A 51 -14.95 20.11 -5.68
C GLU A 51 -13.99 19.53 -4.64
N VAL A 52 -14.42 18.52 -3.88
CA VAL A 52 -13.57 17.84 -2.90
C VAL A 52 -12.40 17.11 -3.55
N PHE A 53 -12.64 16.36 -4.62
CA PHE A 53 -11.55 15.72 -5.37
C PHE A 53 -10.53 16.73 -5.90
N ASP A 54 -11.00 17.82 -6.51
CA ASP A 54 -10.13 18.86 -7.04
C ASP A 54 -9.38 19.58 -5.92
N LYS A 55 -10.01 19.82 -4.77
CA LYS A 55 -9.38 20.41 -3.59
C LYS A 55 -8.31 19.48 -3.00
N LEU A 56 -8.61 18.19 -2.85
CA LEU A 56 -7.65 17.19 -2.37
C LEU A 56 -6.40 17.18 -3.25
N HIS A 57 -6.60 17.16 -4.57
CA HIS A 57 -5.52 17.12 -5.54
C HIS A 57 -4.73 18.44 -5.64
N SER A 58 -5.42 19.59 -5.71
CA SER A 58 -4.78 20.89 -6.01
C SER A 58 -4.18 21.56 -4.78
N SER A 59 -4.65 21.24 -3.57
CA SER A 59 -4.28 21.98 -2.36
C SER A 59 -3.91 21.12 -1.16
N LEU A 60 -4.73 20.13 -0.77
CA LEU A 60 -4.53 19.42 0.51
C LEU A 60 -3.35 18.44 0.43
N LEU A 61 -3.27 17.60 -0.60
CA LEU A 61 -2.14 16.69 -0.80
C LEU A 61 -0.81 17.45 -1.02
N PRO A 62 -0.75 18.49 -1.88
CA PRO A 62 0.45 19.33 -1.99
C PRO A 62 0.82 20.03 -0.67
N ALA A 63 -0.16 20.44 0.13
CA ALA A 63 0.10 21.02 1.45
C ALA A 63 0.76 20.02 2.41
N ILE A 64 0.37 18.75 2.40
CA ILE A 64 1.07 17.70 3.18
C ILE A 64 2.56 17.66 2.80
N ASN A 65 2.88 17.56 1.50
CA ASN A 65 4.29 17.58 1.03
C ASN A 65 5.05 18.83 1.48
N HIS A 66 4.38 19.99 1.45
CA HIS A 66 4.95 21.24 1.94
C HIS A 66 5.23 21.18 3.45
N HIS A 67 4.28 20.71 4.26
CA HIS A 67 4.45 20.58 5.71
C HIS A 67 5.55 19.58 6.07
N LEU A 68 5.64 18.45 5.36
CA LEU A 68 6.74 17.49 5.51
C LEU A 68 8.11 18.11 5.21
N SER A 69 8.21 18.90 4.14
CA SER A 69 9.44 19.64 3.80
C SER A 69 9.79 20.70 4.86
N CYS A 70 8.77 21.37 5.41
CA CYS A 70 8.93 22.30 6.51
C CYS A 70 9.41 21.60 7.79
N LEU A 71 8.95 20.37 8.08
CA LEU A 71 9.44 19.57 9.21
C LEU A 71 10.92 19.21 9.06
N VAL A 72 11.38 18.79 7.88
CA VAL A 72 12.81 18.55 7.60
C VAL A 72 13.64 19.78 7.94
N THR A 73 13.15 20.96 7.53
CA THR A 73 13.84 22.23 7.75
C THR A 73 13.76 22.69 9.21
N SER A 74 12.63 22.51 9.88
CA SER A 74 12.41 22.97 11.25
C SER A 74 13.13 22.09 12.26
N LEU A 75 13.24 20.78 12.01
CA LEU A 75 13.97 19.84 12.84
C LEU A 75 15.50 19.84 12.57
N ASP A 76 15.96 20.59 11.55
CA ASP A 76 17.37 20.66 11.13
C ASP A 76 17.95 19.28 10.78
N LEU A 77 17.17 18.49 10.03
CA LEU A 77 17.52 17.11 9.65
C LEU A 77 18.53 17.04 8.49
N VAL A 78 19.01 18.17 7.97
CA VAL A 78 19.90 18.20 6.80
C VAL A 78 21.23 17.50 7.11
N GLU A 79 21.70 16.65 6.18
CA GLU A 79 22.91 15.83 6.30
C GLU A 79 24.19 16.66 6.48
N HIS A 80 24.44 17.11 7.70
CA HIS A 80 25.66 17.80 8.09
C HIS A 80 26.31 17.16 9.32
N TYR A 81 25.81 16.03 9.80
CA TYR A 81 26.41 15.29 10.91
C TYR A 81 27.63 14.48 10.45
N PRO A 82 28.74 14.40 11.21
CA PRO A 82 28.99 14.95 12.56
C PRO A 82 29.49 16.40 12.58
N ARG A 83 29.57 17.09 11.43
CA ARG A 83 30.13 18.45 11.35
C ARG A 83 29.26 19.51 12.03
N LYS A 84 27.95 19.30 12.06
CA LYS A 84 26.97 20.17 12.70
C LYS A 84 25.98 19.32 13.49
N PHE A 85 25.88 19.58 14.78
CA PHE A 85 24.86 19.00 15.64
C PHE A 85 23.49 19.61 15.28
N PRO A 86 22.41 18.80 15.16
CA PRO A 86 21.12 19.33 14.78
C PRO A 86 20.60 20.33 15.82
N SER A 87 20.00 21.42 15.33
CA SER A 87 19.42 22.48 16.14
C SER A 87 17.96 22.70 15.73
N PRO A 88 17.03 21.86 16.25
CA PRO A 88 15.62 21.95 15.92
C PRO A 88 15.04 23.30 16.40
N LYS A 89 14.34 23.97 15.49
CA LYS A 89 13.63 25.23 15.73
C LYS A 89 12.24 24.92 16.24
N LEU A 90 12.13 24.63 17.54
CA LEU A 90 10.91 24.14 18.20
C LEU A 90 9.66 25.00 17.91
N GLY A 91 9.79 26.33 17.84
CA GLY A 91 8.68 27.22 17.48
C GLY A 91 8.17 26.99 16.06
N LEU A 92 9.06 26.88 15.07
CA LEU A 92 8.70 26.58 13.68
C LEU A 92 8.15 25.16 13.54
N THR A 93 8.69 24.21 14.30
CA THR A 93 8.15 22.84 14.32
C THR A 93 6.70 22.84 14.82
N LEU A 94 6.40 23.58 15.90
CA LEU A 94 5.04 23.69 16.41
C LEU A 94 4.07 24.34 15.41
N GLU A 95 4.50 25.40 14.72
CA GLU A 95 3.71 26.04 13.66
C GLU A 95 3.44 25.11 12.48
N THR A 96 4.45 24.32 12.09
CA THR A 96 4.35 23.33 11.02
C THR A 96 3.37 22.22 11.40
N LEU A 97 3.48 21.67 12.61
CA LEU A 97 2.56 20.65 13.13
C LEU A 97 1.11 21.17 13.23
N SER A 98 0.92 22.42 13.67
CA SER A 98 -0.40 23.06 13.71
C SER A 98 -1.00 23.23 12.30
N SER A 99 -0.15 23.44 11.30
CA SER A 99 -0.57 23.57 9.90
C SER A 99 -0.89 22.21 9.26
N LEU A 100 -0.12 21.19 9.62
CA LEU A 100 -0.42 19.81 9.27
C LEU A 100 -1.76 19.36 9.88
N GLU A 101 -2.01 19.64 11.16
CA GLU A 101 -3.28 19.35 11.83
C GLU A 101 -4.47 19.91 11.05
N ARG A 102 -4.44 21.21 10.74
CA ARG A 102 -5.53 21.85 9.97
C ARG A 102 -5.76 21.19 8.62
N THR A 103 -4.68 20.76 7.96
CA THR A 103 -4.76 20.09 6.65
C THR A 103 -5.39 18.72 6.78
N LEU A 104 -4.98 17.94 7.79
CA LEU A 104 -5.54 16.62 8.06
C LEU A 104 -7.00 16.69 8.53
N ASP A 105 -7.36 17.65 9.39
CA ASP A 105 -8.76 17.90 9.77
C ASP A 105 -9.64 18.18 8.55
N GLN A 106 -9.14 18.98 7.62
CA GLN A 106 -9.87 19.28 6.41
C GLN A 106 -10.06 18.05 5.52
N ILE A 107 -9.04 17.18 5.41
CA ILE A 107 -9.12 15.91 4.69
C ILE A 107 -10.19 14.99 5.31
N ILE A 108 -10.21 14.86 6.64
CA ILE A 108 -11.19 14.02 7.33
C ILE A 108 -12.62 14.55 7.12
N VAL A 109 -12.83 15.87 7.15
CA VAL A 109 -14.13 16.47 6.82
C VAL A 109 -14.52 16.18 5.37
N ASP A 110 -13.57 16.29 4.44
CA ASP A 110 -13.79 16.06 3.02
C ASP A 110 -14.11 14.57 2.71
N PHE A 111 -13.61 13.63 3.53
CA PHE A 111 -13.97 12.20 3.42
C PHE A 111 -15.46 11.95 3.61
N ALA A 112 -16.13 12.65 4.53
CA ALA A 112 -17.57 12.50 4.73
C ALA A 112 -18.37 12.84 3.45
N ILE A 113 -17.89 13.81 2.68
CA ILE A 113 -18.49 14.19 1.39
C ILE A 113 -18.22 13.13 0.33
N LEU A 114 -16.98 12.61 0.25
CA LEU A 114 -16.63 11.55 -0.71
C LEU A 114 -17.41 10.26 -0.48
N LYS A 115 -17.72 9.94 0.77
CA LYS A 115 -18.49 8.76 1.17
C LYS A 115 -19.98 8.83 0.89
N THR A 116 -20.52 10.02 0.62
CA THR A 116 -21.98 10.16 0.44
C THR A 116 -22.41 9.27 -0.75
N PRO A 117 -23.26 8.24 -0.58
CA PRO A 117 -23.49 7.24 -1.62
C PRO A 117 -24.11 7.89 -2.86
N LEU A 118 -23.41 7.89 -4.00
CA LEU A 118 -24.03 8.33 -5.25
C LEU A 118 -25.21 7.39 -5.56
N PRO A 119 -26.29 7.87 -6.20
CA PRO A 119 -27.44 7.02 -6.47
C PRO A 119 -26.95 5.74 -7.11
N THR A 120 -27.62 4.63 -6.81
CA THR A 120 -27.54 3.37 -7.56
C THR A 120 -28.06 3.61 -8.98
N VAL A 121 -27.38 4.49 -9.73
CA VAL A 121 -27.25 4.30 -11.15
C VAL A 121 -26.58 2.93 -11.23
N PRO A 122 -27.21 1.94 -11.87
CA PRO A 122 -26.65 0.59 -11.93
C PRO A 122 -25.20 0.58 -12.45
N HIS A 123 -24.76 1.69 -13.05
CA HIS A 123 -23.41 1.93 -13.54
C HIS A 123 -23.06 3.41 -13.31
N ASP A 124 -22.14 3.75 -12.40
CA ASP A 124 -21.48 5.07 -12.44
C ASP A 124 -20.97 5.29 -13.86
N HIS A 125 -21.15 6.48 -14.43
CA HIS A 125 -20.82 6.71 -15.84
C HIS A 125 -19.37 6.28 -16.12
N PRO A 126 -19.12 5.45 -17.14
CA PRO A 126 -17.81 4.81 -17.32
C PRO A 126 -16.63 5.75 -17.55
N GLN A 127 -16.89 7.02 -17.86
CA GLN A 127 -15.90 8.07 -18.12
C GLN A 127 -15.79 9.05 -16.95
N ASP A 128 -16.49 8.81 -15.85
CA ASP A 128 -16.50 9.69 -14.71
C ASP A 128 -15.18 9.57 -13.92
N ARG A 129 -14.49 10.69 -13.74
CA ARG A 129 -13.29 10.79 -12.90
C ARG A 129 -13.63 10.58 -11.41
N TYR A 130 -14.91 10.61 -11.06
CA TYR A 130 -15.42 10.60 -9.70
C TYR A 130 -16.25 9.36 -9.37
N LYS A 131 -16.08 8.26 -10.15
CA LYS A 131 -16.59 6.92 -9.86
C LYS A 131 -16.40 6.55 -8.38
N CYS A 132 -17.38 5.84 -7.80
CA CYS A 132 -17.27 5.33 -6.42
C CYS A 132 -15.97 4.54 -6.21
N PHE A 133 -15.54 3.72 -7.18
CA PHE A 133 -14.25 3.02 -7.13
C PHE A 133 -13.07 3.99 -6.87
N ARG A 134 -13.03 5.14 -7.54
CA ARG A 134 -11.96 6.13 -7.34
C ARG A 134 -12.08 6.83 -5.99
N SER A 135 -13.29 7.12 -5.52
CA SER A 135 -13.51 7.70 -4.19
C SER A 135 -13.03 6.75 -3.10
N ASP A 136 -13.45 5.49 -3.16
CA ASP A 136 -13.09 4.47 -2.19
C ASP A 136 -11.58 4.26 -2.14
N ARG A 137 -10.93 4.15 -3.30
CA ARG A 137 -9.47 4.02 -3.39
C ARG A 137 -8.75 5.27 -2.91
N LEU A 138 -9.25 6.47 -3.20
CA LEU A 138 -8.64 7.71 -2.73
C LEU A 138 -8.71 7.79 -1.20
N ILE A 139 -9.85 7.47 -0.60
CA ILE A 139 -10.01 7.38 0.86
C ILE A 139 -9.03 6.35 1.42
N ALA A 140 -9.00 5.14 0.85
CA ALA A 140 -8.12 4.07 1.31
C ALA A 140 -6.64 4.47 1.27
N ASN A 141 -6.16 5.03 0.15
CA ASN A 141 -4.75 5.43 0.00
C ASN A 141 -4.37 6.59 0.95
N ILE A 142 -5.26 7.56 1.16
CA ILE A 142 -4.99 8.67 2.10
C ILE A 142 -5.06 8.16 3.55
N THR A 143 -5.95 7.23 3.87
CA THR A 143 -5.98 6.56 5.17
C THR A 143 -4.68 5.80 5.42
N GLU A 144 -4.18 5.03 4.45
CA GLU A 144 -2.88 4.35 4.52
C GLU A 144 -1.73 5.35 4.76
N LEU A 145 -1.72 6.47 4.03
CA LEU A 145 -0.76 7.56 4.23
C LEU A 145 -0.78 8.10 5.67
N ILE A 146 -1.98 8.34 6.21
CA ILE A 146 -2.16 8.90 7.56
C ILE A 146 -1.72 7.88 8.63
N GLN A 147 -2.11 6.62 8.48
CA GLN A 147 -1.94 5.58 9.49
C GLN A 147 -0.53 4.97 9.51
N GLY A 148 0.13 4.92 8.36
CA GLY A 148 1.50 4.45 8.23
C GLY A 148 2.50 5.61 8.24
N PRO A 149 2.95 6.11 7.07
CA PRO A 149 4.10 7.01 6.98
C PRO A 149 3.98 8.32 7.79
N ILE A 150 2.81 8.97 7.78
CA ILE A 150 2.62 10.21 8.58
C ILE A 150 2.68 9.88 10.07
N HIS A 151 2.02 8.82 10.51
CA HIS A 151 2.05 8.42 11.92
C HIS A 151 3.48 8.08 12.37
N SER A 152 4.22 7.30 11.58
CA SER A 152 5.63 6.97 11.86
C SER A 152 6.50 8.23 11.91
N THR A 153 6.35 9.14 10.95
CA THR A 153 7.02 10.45 10.96
C THR A 153 6.80 11.21 12.26
N LEU A 154 5.56 11.25 12.77
CA LEU A 154 5.23 11.93 14.04
C LEU A 154 5.87 11.21 15.24
N LEU A 155 5.85 9.88 15.25
CA LEU A 155 6.45 9.05 16.31
C LEU A 155 7.96 9.24 16.39
N ASP A 156 8.65 9.15 15.25
CA ASP A 156 10.10 9.22 15.19
C ASP A 156 10.60 10.65 15.37
N SER A 157 9.82 11.65 14.94
CA SER A 157 10.09 13.06 15.29
C SER A 157 10.03 13.27 16.80
N ASN A 158 9.08 12.64 17.49
CA ASN A 158 8.97 12.72 18.95
C ASN A 158 10.15 12.01 19.63
N TYR A 159 10.55 10.83 19.12
CA TYR A 159 11.76 10.14 19.60
C TYR A 159 13.01 11.01 19.43
N PHE A 160 13.20 11.58 18.25
CA PHE A 160 14.32 12.46 17.93
C PHE A 160 14.37 13.69 18.87
N ILE A 161 13.26 14.40 19.09
CA ILE A 161 13.24 15.59 19.96
C ILE A 161 13.60 15.22 21.40
N ARG A 162 13.10 14.09 21.91
CA ARG A 162 13.44 13.61 23.26
C ARG A 162 14.92 13.27 23.37
N LEU A 163 15.46 12.58 22.36
CA LEU A 163 16.86 12.22 22.31
C LEU A 163 17.76 13.46 22.24
N TRP A 164 17.36 14.44 21.42
CA TRP A 164 18.02 15.74 21.33
C TRP A 164 17.98 16.48 22.67
N GLU A 165 16.82 16.59 23.32
CA GLU A 165 16.70 17.26 24.62
C GLU A 165 17.57 16.58 25.69
N LEU A 166 17.61 15.25 25.75
CA LEU A 166 18.50 14.52 26.66
C LEU A 166 19.98 14.84 26.39
N SER A 167 20.40 14.82 25.12
CA SER A 167 21.78 15.11 24.74
C SER A 167 22.25 16.53 25.06
N THR A 168 21.31 17.50 25.11
CA THR A 168 21.63 18.87 25.53
C THR A 168 21.80 19.01 27.05
N ASN A 169 21.23 18.08 27.83
CA ASN A 169 21.23 18.10 29.29
C ASN A 169 22.29 17.16 29.93
N ASP A 170 22.88 16.23 29.17
CA ASP A 170 23.85 15.24 29.67
C ASP A 170 25.25 15.39 29.00
N PRO A 171 26.34 15.51 29.78
CA PRO A 171 27.70 15.59 29.25
C PRO A 171 28.28 14.26 28.71
N ASP A 172 27.67 13.09 28.92
CA ASP A 172 28.22 11.80 28.47
C ASP A 172 27.89 11.52 26.98
N ARG A 173 28.70 12.12 26.08
CA ARG A 173 28.41 12.27 24.64
C ARG A 173 28.45 11.00 23.79
N ALA A 174 29.10 9.93 24.24
CA ALA A 174 29.41 8.80 23.36
C ALA A 174 28.17 8.04 22.84
N ALA A 175 27.11 7.91 23.65
CA ALA A 175 25.88 7.24 23.24
C ALA A 175 25.05 8.07 22.23
N PHE A 176 25.09 9.40 22.36
CA PHE A 176 24.37 10.33 21.49
C PHE A 176 25.05 10.52 20.12
N GLU A 177 26.37 10.26 20.02
CA GLU A 177 27.11 10.31 18.75
C GLU A 177 26.61 9.29 17.72
N ILE A 178 26.03 8.17 18.17
CA ILE A 178 25.46 7.13 17.31
C ILE A 178 23.94 7.29 17.19
N SER A 179 23.26 7.55 18.30
CA SER A 179 21.79 7.49 18.36
C SER A 179 21.13 8.65 17.63
N ILE A 180 21.70 9.87 17.67
CA ILE A 180 21.10 11.04 17.02
C ILE A 180 21.13 10.93 15.49
N PRO A 181 22.26 10.56 14.86
CA PRO A 181 22.30 10.34 13.41
C PRO A 181 21.31 9.28 12.95
N GLN A 182 21.17 8.18 13.71
CA GLN A 182 20.19 7.14 13.42
C GLN A 182 18.77 7.69 13.50
N ALA A 183 18.44 8.43 14.57
CA ALA A 183 17.11 9.05 14.71
C ALA A 183 16.82 10.06 13.58
N VAL A 184 17.80 10.87 13.17
CA VAL A 184 17.67 11.80 12.04
C VAL A 184 17.40 11.03 10.75
N GLN A 185 18.17 9.97 10.49
CA GLN A 185 18.01 9.14 9.30
C GLN A 185 16.62 8.48 9.27
N THR A 186 16.17 7.89 10.38
CA THR A 186 14.83 7.30 10.49
C THR A 186 13.74 8.33 10.18
N VAL A 187 13.79 9.52 10.76
CA VAL A 187 12.78 10.57 10.47
C VAL A 187 12.81 10.99 8.99
N LEU A 188 13.99 11.07 8.38
CA LEU A 188 14.10 11.39 6.94
C LEU A 188 13.55 10.30 6.04
N GLU A 189 13.77 9.03 6.40
CA GLU A 189 13.22 7.86 5.68
C GLU A 189 11.69 7.91 5.73
N GLU A 190 11.09 8.09 6.91
CA GLU A 190 9.63 8.18 7.07
C GLU A 190 9.00 9.39 6.33
N ILE A 191 9.67 10.54 6.35
CA ILE A 191 9.23 11.72 5.57
C ILE A 191 9.32 11.45 4.07
N THR A 192 10.37 10.73 3.63
CA THR A 192 10.56 10.37 2.23
C THR A 192 9.47 9.42 1.77
N GLU A 193 9.16 8.38 2.56
CA GLU A 193 8.07 7.45 2.30
C GLU A 193 6.72 8.17 2.25
N SER A 194 6.45 9.05 3.21
CA SER A 194 5.24 9.89 3.23
C SER A 194 5.11 10.72 1.95
N THR A 195 6.20 11.37 1.52
CA THR A 195 6.24 12.21 0.31
C THR A 195 6.03 11.37 -0.95
N GLN A 196 6.65 10.19 -1.03
CA GLN A 196 6.47 9.26 -2.15
C GLN A 196 5.03 8.80 -2.27
N LEU A 197 4.38 8.44 -1.15
CA LEU A 197 2.99 8.01 -1.15
C LEU A 197 2.03 9.16 -1.50
N VAL A 198 2.26 10.39 -1.01
CA VAL A 198 1.50 11.57 -1.45
C VAL A 198 1.60 11.76 -2.96
N ASN A 199 2.80 11.63 -3.54
CA ASN A 199 3.01 11.75 -4.98
C ASN A 199 2.33 10.62 -5.76
N LYS A 200 2.32 9.39 -5.24
CA LYS A 200 1.57 8.26 -5.81
C LYS A 200 0.07 8.55 -5.83
N ILE A 201 -0.49 9.10 -4.74
CA ILE A 201 -1.91 9.49 -4.66
C ILE A 201 -2.24 10.62 -5.64
N LEU A 202 -1.38 11.63 -5.76
CA LEU A 202 -1.55 12.71 -6.74
C LEU A 202 -1.61 12.16 -8.17
N ARG A 203 -0.67 11.27 -8.51
CA ARG A 203 -0.65 10.59 -9.82
C ARG A 203 -1.90 9.72 -10.04
N PHE A 204 -2.32 8.96 -9.04
CA PHE A 204 -3.52 8.11 -9.08
C PHE A 204 -4.75 8.87 -9.58
N SER A 205 -4.93 10.13 -9.14
CA SER A 205 -6.07 10.97 -9.53
C SER A 205 -6.07 11.42 -11.01
N GLN A 206 -4.94 11.26 -11.71
CA GLN A 206 -4.73 11.74 -13.07
C GLN A 206 -4.71 10.61 -14.11
N ILE A 207 -4.49 9.38 -13.67
CA ILE A 207 -4.35 8.22 -14.57
C ILE A 207 -5.69 7.51 -14.82
N SER A 208 -5.76 6.76 -15.92
CA SER A 208 -6.97 6.04 -16.32
C SER A 208 -7.27 4.87 -15.38
N ASP A 209 -8.52 4.36 -15.38
CA ASP A 209 -8.89 3.17 -14.58
C ASP A 209 -8.02 1.95 -14.92
N LEU A 210 -7.67 1.82 -16.21
CA LEU A 210 -6.76 0.78 -16.66
C LEU A 210 -5.36 0.97 -16.08
N ASP A 211 -4.84 2.20 -16.11
CA ASP A 211 -3.50 2.50 -15.61
C ASP A 211 -3.42 2.25 -14.10
N ILE A 212 -4.48 2.54 -13.34
CA ILE A 212 -4.59 2.19 -11.91
C ILE A 212 -4.44 0.68 -11.71
N LEU A 213 -5.26 -0.12 -12.40
CA LEU A 213 -5.20 -1.58 -12.29
C LEU A 213 -3.83 -2.12 -12.71
N GLN A 214 -3.25 -1.58 -13.77
CA GLN A 214 -1.98 -2.02 -14.31
C GLN A 214 -0.78 -1.67 -13.42
N GLU A 215 -0.80 -0.52 -12.75
CA GLU A 215 0.19 -0.16 -11.72
C GLU A 215 0.04 -1.08 -10.51
N TRP A 216 -1.19 -1.33 -10.05
CA TRP A 216 -1.46 -2.24 -8.94
C TRP A 216 -0.97 -3.66 -9.22
N TRP A 217 -1.30 -4.23 -10.39
CA TRP A 217 -0.83 -5.54 -10.79
C TRP A 217 0.70 -5.58 -10.94
N GLN A 218 1.36 -4.48 -11.32
CA GLN A 218 2.82 -4.43 -11.38
C GLN A 218 3.43 -4.49 -9.97
N GLU A 219 2.84 -3.79 -8.99
CA GLU A 219 3.25 -3.90 -7.58
C GLU A 219 3.08 -5.35 -7.07
N GLN A 220 2.04 -6.06 -7.52
CA GLN A 220 1.89 -7.48 -7.22
C GLN A 220 3.01 -8.35 -7.82
N VAL A 221 3.46 -8.06 -9.04
CA VAL A 221 4.58 -8.77 -9.66
C VAL A 221 5.84 -8.61 -8.81
N ASP A 222 6.15 -7.38 -8.39
CA ASP A 222 7.35 -7.07 -7.63
C ASP A 222 7.34 -7.75 -6.24
N SER A 223 6.18 -7.73 -5.56
CA SER A 223 5.94 -8.46 -4.29
C SER A 223 6.12 -9.98 -4.44
N LEU A 224 5.53 -10.56 -5.50
CA LEU A 224 5.65 -11.99 -5.79
C LEU A 224 7.08 -12.38 -6.12
N ASP A 225 7.83 -11.56 -6.85
CA ASP A 225 9.24 -11.80 -7.16
C ASP A 225 10.10 -11.86 -5.89
N GLY A 226 9.88 -10.93 -4.94
CA GLY A 226 10.54 -10.96 -3.63
C GLY A 226 10.24 -12.25 -2.85
N THR A 227 8.97 -12.67 -2.81
CA THR A 227 8.52 -13.88 -2.11
C THR A 227 9.09 -15.16 -2.75
N ILE A 228 9.04 -15.25 -4.09
CA ILE A 228 9.61 -16.38 -4.84
C ILE A 228 11.11 -16.50 -4.56
N GLN A 229 11.82 -15.38 -4.52
CA GLN A 229 13.25 -15.35 -4.22
C GLN A 229 13.54 -15.86 -2.81
N ALA A 230 12.82 -15.35 -1.80
CA ALA A 230 12.98 -15.79 -0.41
C ALA A 230 12.76 -17.31 -0.22
N LEU A 231 11.69 -17.87 -0.80
CA LEU A 231 11.42 -19.31 -0.77
C LEU A 231 12.51 -20.12 -1.50
N THR A 232 12.99 -19.60 -2.63
CA THR A 232 14.04 -20.24 -3.42
C THR A 232 15.35 -20.31 -2.63
N ASP A 233 15.72 -19.22 -1.93
CA ASP A 233 16.93 -19.16 -1.12
C ASP A 233 16.87 -20.08 0.10
N ILE A 234 15.71 -20.17 0.75
CA ILE A 234 15.51 -21.12 1.86
C ILE A 234 15.58 -22.56 1.34
N THR A 235 14.96 -22.84 0.20
CA THR A 235 15.04 -24.16 -0.41
C THR A 235 16.50 -24.51 -0.73
N HIS A 236 17.26 -23.64 -1.39
CA HIS A 236 18.66 -23.92 -1.73
C HIS A 236 19.55 -24.06 -0.50
N SER A 237 19.42 -23.18 0.49
CA SER A 237 20.22 -23.23 1.72
C SER A 237 19.99 -24.52 2.51
N ALA A 238 18.75 -25.01 2.56
CA ALA A 238 18.41 -26.27 3.22
C ALA A 238 19.05 -27.50 2.52
N HIS A 239 19.13 -27.50 1.19
CA HIS A 239 19.82 -28.55 0.42
C HIS A 239 21.35 -28.51 0.61
N GLY A 240 21.91 -27.34 0.93
CA GLY A 240 23.35 -27.16 1.19
C GLY A 240 23.80 -27.54 2.59
N GLN A 241 22.88 -27.90 3.50
CA GLN A 241 23.25 -28.23 4.89
C GLN A 241 23.92 -29.61 5.01
N GLN A 242 25.01 -29.66 5.77
CA GLN A 242 25.72 -30.91 6.08
C GLN A 242 24.98 -31.80 7.10
N ARG A 243 24.03 -31.23 7.87
CA ARG A 243 23.21 -31.98 8.81
C ARG A 243 21.87 -32.36 8.17
N PRO A 244 21.38 -33.59 8.39
CA PRO A 244 20.09 -34.00 7.86
C PRO A 244 18.96 -33.16 8.47
N LEU A 245 18.04 -32.72 7.62
CA LEU A 245 16.83 -32.01 8.03
C LEU A 245 15.88 -32.96 8.77
N SER A 246 15.03 -32.39 9.64
CA SER A 246 13.92 -33.11 10.25
C SER A 246 12.91 -33.56 9.16
N ALA A 247 12.07 -34.55 9.49
CA ALA A 247 10.98 -34.94 8.60
C ALA A 247 10.02 -33.77 8.33
N ILE A 248 9.73 -32.98 9.38
CA ILE A 248 8.87 -31.79 9.31
C ILE A 248 9.41 -30.76 8.31
N ARG A 249 10.68 -30.36 8.45
CA ARG A 249 11.31 -29.41 7.50
C ARG A 249 11.40 -29.98 6.09
N THR A 250 11.64 -31.29 5.95
CA THR A 250 11.67 -31.93 4.63
C THR A 250 10.31 -31.87 3.95
N ASP A 251 9.23 -32.06 4.68
CA ASP A 251 7.87 -31.96 4.14
C ASP A 251 7.48 -30.50 3.85
N LEU A 252 7.79 -29.55 4.73
CA LEU A 252 7.61 -28.12 4.49
C LEU A 252 8.36 -27.63 3.24
N LEU A 253 9.56 -28.13 2.96
CA LEU A 253 10.30 -27.79 1.74
C LEU A 253 9.60 -28.26 0.46
N LYS A 254 8.92 -29.41 0.48
CA LYS A 254 8.10 -29.86 -0.67
C LYS A 254 6.90 -28.94 -0.86
N GLU A 255 6.34 -28.45 0.24
CA GLU A 255 5.28 -27.43 0.19
C GLU A 255 5.83 -26.12 -0.38
N PHE A 256 7.01 -25.64 0.03
CA PHE A 256 7.64 -24.44 -0.56
C PHE A 256 7.85 -24.56 -2.07
N GLN A 257 8.22 -25.74 -2.57
CA GLN A 257 8.37 -25.96 -4.03
C GLN A 257 7.04 -25.86 -4.78
N THR A 258 5.98 -26.41 -4.19
CA THR A 258 4.61 -26.27 -4.73
C THR A 258 4.18 -24.81 -4.68
N ASP A 259 4.55 -24.12 -3.60
CA ASP A 259 4.21 -22.73 -3.37
C ASP A 259 4.89 -21.78 -4.37
N ILE A 260 6.19 -21.98 -4.61
CA ILE A 260 6.94 -21.30 -5.68
C ILE A 260 6.27 -21.49 -7.04
N THR A 261 5.71 -22.67 -7.32
CA THR A 261 5.07 -22.96 -8.61
C THR A 261 3.79 -22.16 -8.78
N PHE A 262 2.92 -22.09 -7.77
CA PHE A 262 1.71 -21.27 -7.88
C PHE A 262 2.04 -19.78 -7.90
N LEU A 263 3.02 -19.31 -7.11
CA LEU A 263 3.44 -17.90 -7.08
C LEU A 263 3.93 -17.46 -8.46
N LYS A 264 4.71 -18.31 -9.14
CA LYS A 264 5.15 -18.07 -10.51
C LYS A 264 3.98 -17.98 -11.48
N LEU A 265 2.95 -18.82 -11.34
CA LEU A 265 1.76 -18.72 -12.17
C LEU A 265 1.05 -17.37 -11.96
N LEU A 266 0.77 -16.97 -10.72
CA LEU A 266 0.15 -15.66 -10.42
C LEU A 266 0.99 -14.51 -10.96
N ARG A 267 2.31 -14.57 -10.76
CA ARG A 267 3.24 -13.59 -11.30
C ARG A 267 3.11 -13.49 -12.82
N THR A 268 3.03 -14.61 -13.55
CA THR A 268 2.84 -14.56 -15.01
C THR A 268 1.49 -13.96 -15.41
N LEU A 269 0.44 -14.13 -14.61
CA LEU A 269 -0.86 -13.50 -14.84
C LEU A 269 -0.78 -12.00 -14.69
N TYR A 270 -0.35 -11.53 -13.52
CA TYR A 270 -0.19 -10.10 -13.27
C TYR A 270 0.76 -9.48 -14.26
N ASP A 271 1.93 -10.08 -14.50
CA ASP A 271 2.86 -9.62 -15.53
C ASP A 271 2.17 -9.50 -16.90
N LYS A 272 1.36 -10.48 -17.31
CA LYS A 272 0.68 -10.39 -18.61
C LYS A 272 -0.25 -9.18 -18.73
N VAL A 273 -0.94 -8.79 -17.66
CA VAL A 273 -1.94 -7.70 -17.67
C VAL A 273 -1.39 -6.34 -17.24
N SER A 274 -0.26 -6.30 -16.53
CA SER A 274 0.42 -5.08 -16.09
C SER A 274 1.03 -4.27 -17.22
N ARG A 275 1.23 -2.97 -16.96
CA ARG A 275 1.96 -2.07 -17.85
C ARG A 275 3.46 -2.36 -17.71
N SER A 276 4.14 -2.69 -18.81
CA SER A 276 5.60 -2.74 -18.84
C SER A 276 6.11 -2.08 -20.11
N ALA A 277 7.14 -1.25 -19.96
CA ALA A 277 7.79 -0.53 -21.06
C ALA A 277 8.34 -1.46 -22.16
N THR A 278 8.50 -2.76 -21.87
CA THR A 278 9.03 -3.76 -22.80
C THR A 278 7.95 -4.66 -23.42
N LYS A 279 6.69 -4.58 -22.97
CA LYS A 279 5.61 -5.46 -23.45
C LYS A 279 4.99 -4.93 -24.75
N LYS A 280 4.88 -5.81 -25.74
CA LYS A 280 4.21 -5.56 -27.03
C LYS A 280 2.68 -5.46 -26.90
N LEU A 281 2.11 -5.97 -25.80
CA LEU A 281 0.66 -6.01 -25.57
C LEU A 281 0.17 -4.76 -24.87
N ALA A 282 -0.51 -3.91 -25.65
CA ALA A 282 -1.31 -2.82 -25.13
C ALA A 282 -2.76 -3.29 -25.01
N TYR A 283 -3.42 -2.88 -23.92
CA TYR A 283 -4.81 -3.23 -23.65
C TYR A 283 -5.69 -1.99 -23.71
N ARG A 284 -6.97 -2.22 -23.97
CA ARG A 284 -8.04 -1.25 -23.80
C ARG A 284 -9.06 -1.82 -22.82
N LEU A 285 -9.40 -1.01 -21.83
CA LEU A 285 -10.49 -1.32 -20.90
C LEU A 285 -11.83 -0.98 -21.56
N ASP A 286 -12.83 -1.81 -21.31
CA ASP A 286 -14.20 -1.59 -21.78
C ASP A 286 -14.70 -0.22 -21.29
N PRO A 287 -15.08 0.69 -22.20
CA PRO A 287 -15.68 1.98 -21.83
C PRO A 287 -17.04 1.87 -21.16
N GLN A 288 -17.56 0.70 -20.82
CA GLN A 288 -18.78 0.49 -20.05
C GLN A 288 -18.52 -0.11 -18.66
N ILE A 289 -17.25 -0.26 -18.27
CA ILE A 289 -16.92 -0.83 -16.96
C ILE A 289 -17.38 0.08 -15.81
N ASP A 290 -18.14 -0.50 -14.89
CA ASP A 290 -18.64 0.16 -13.70
C ASP A 290 -17.67 0.04 -12.50
N SER A 291 -17.95 0.82 -11.46
CA SER A 291 -17.20 0.82 -10.20
C SER A 291 -17.15 -0.56 -9.55
N LYS A 292 -18.19 -1.38 -9.69
CA LYS A 292 -18.28 -2.70 -9.06
C LYS A 292 -17.29 -3.68 -9.69
N ALA A 293 -17.24 -3.75 -11.01
CA ALA A 293 -16.31 -4.60 -11.75
C ALA A 293 -14.85 -4.15 -11.53
N LEU A 294 -14.59 -2.84 -11.47
CA LEU A 294 -13.27 -2.29 -11.12
C LEU A 294 -12.84 -2.70 -9.71
N SER A 295 -13.73 -2.49 -8.73
CA SER A 295 -13.49 -2.89 -7.34
C SER A 295 -13.24 -4.40 -7.22
N MET A 296 -13.96 -5.25 -7.95
CA MET A 296 -13.72 -6.70 -7.94
C MET A 296 -12.32 -7.05 -8.45
N MET A 297 -11.89 -6.51 -9.60
CA MET A 297 -10.55 -6.79 -10.13
C MET A 297 -9.42 -6.29 -9.22
N TYR A 298 -9.64 -5.17 -8.53
CA TYR A 298 -8.67 -4.63 -7.59
C TYR A 298 -8.64 -5.43 -6.29
N ASN A 299 -9.81 -5.62 -5.66
CA ASN A 299 -9.96 -6.26 -4.35
C ASN A 299 -9.63 -7.75 -4.40
N ASP A 300 -9.96 -8.46 -5.49
CA ASP A 300 -9.56 -9.85 -5.63
C ASP A 300 -8.02 -9.96 -5.63
N ALA A 301 -7.31 -9.06 -6.33
CA ALA A 301 -5.85 -9.03 -6.29
C ALA A 301 -5.29 -8.65 -4.91
N GLU A 302 -5.91 -7.69 -4.21
CA GLU A 302 -5.54 -7.28 -2.85
C GLU A 302 -5.73 -8.39 -1.82
N TRP A 303 -6.89 -9.05 -1.83
CA TRP A 303 -7.20 -10.18 -0.96
C TRP A 303 -6.24 -11.35 -1.21
N MET A 304 -5.93 -11.62 -2.48
CA MET A 304 -4.96 -12.64 -2.87
C MET A 304 -3.59 -12.34 -2.26
N ASN A 305 -3.09 -11.12 -2.37
CA ASN A 305 -1.80 -10.73 -1.83
C ASN A 305 -1.73 -10.85 -0.30
N GLY A 306 -2.76 -10.37 0.40
CA GLY A 306 -2.85 -10.50 1.87
C GLY A 306 -2.88 -11.96 2.32
N SER A 307 -3.68 -12.80 1.64
CA SER A 307 -3.77 -14.23 1.93
C SER A 307 -2.46 -14.97 1.69
N LEU A 308 -1.74 -14.61 0.61
CA LEU A 308 -0.42 -15.17 0.31
C LEU A 308 0.63 -14.73 1.31
N SER A 309 0.67 -13.44 1.66
CA SER A 309 1.63 -12.90 2.62
C SER A 309 1.47 -13.55 3.99
N LEU A 310 0.23 -13.70 4.48
CA LEU A 310 -0.06 -14.38 5.73
C LEU A 310 0.38 -15.85 5.69
N ARG A 311 0.05 -16.56 4.60
CA ARG A 311 0.47 -17.96 4.43
C ARG A 311 2.00 -18.09 4.50
N MET A 312 2.72 -17.23 3.80
CA MET A 312 4.18 -17.27 3.76
C MET A 312 4.80 -16.99 5.13
N SER A 313 4.27 -16.00 5.85
CA SER A 313 4.72 -15.72 7.23
C SER A 313 4.57 -16.96 8.11
N VAL A 314 3.39 -17.58 8.14
CA VAL A 314 3.12 -18.79 8.94
C VAL A 314 4.06 -19.93 8.53
N MET A 315 4.26 -20.11 7.23
CA MET A 315 5.13 -21.14 6.69
C MET A 315 6.60 -20.95 7.09
N PHE A 316 7.11 -19.72 7.07
CA PHE A 316 8.46 -19.41 7.53
C PHE A 316 8.60 -19.64 9.03
N ASP A 317 7.61 -19.25 9.82
CA ASP A 317 7.62 -19.47 11.28
C ASP A 317 7.65 -20.96 11.61
N LEU A 318 6.79 -21.77 10.97
CA LEU A 318 6.77 -23.23 11.13
C LEU A 318 8.11 -23.86 10.76
N PHE A 319 8.71 -23.44 9.63
CA PHE A 319 10.01 -23.97 9.19
C PHE A 319 11.14 -23.63 10.19
N ASN A 320 11.16 -22.38 10.67
CA ASN A 320 12.15 -21.91 11.63
C ASN A 320 12.02 -22.64 12.97
N ASN A 321 10.80 -22.86 13.44
CA ASN A 321 10.51 -23.51 14.73
C ASN A 321 10.46 -25.04 14.67
N ASP A 322 10.60 -25.64 13.47
CA ASP A 322 10.48 -27.09 13.25
C ASP A 322 9.11 -27.64 13.68
N GLU A 323 8.05 -26.88 13.39
CA GLU A 323 6.67 -27.19 13.76
C GLU A 323 5.88 -27.73 12.56
N PRO A 324 4.96 -28.70 12.79
CA PRO A 324 4.14 -29.24 11.73
C PRO A 324 3.11 -28.21 11.25
N HIS A 325 2.87 -28.18 9.94
CA HIS A 325 1.79 -27.38 9.37
C HIS A 325 0.42 -27.94 9.77
N GLU A 326 -0.60 -27.08 9.73
CA GLU A 326 -2.00 -27.48 9.82
C GLU A 326 -2.36 -28.63 8.89
N ASP A 327 -3.37 -29.40 9.30
CA ASP A 327 -3.85 -30.56 8.57
C ASP A 327 -4.27 -30.23 7.12
N ARG A 328 -4.15 -31.23 6.25
CA ARG A 328 -4.33 -31.13 4.81
C ARG A 328 -5.67 -30.51 4.42
N ASP A 329 -6.75 -30.84 5.14
CA ASP A 329 -8.09 -30.34 4.84
C ASP A 329 -8.20 -28.81 4.98
N ARG A 330 -7.55 -28.23 5.99
CA ARG A 330 -7.54 -26.77 6.18
C ARG A 330 -6.74 -26.08 5.08
N ARG A 331 -5.60 -26.66 4.71
CA ARG A 331 -4.77 -26.17 3.59
C ARG A 331 -5.56 -26.19 2.29
N GLN A 332 -6.26 -27.29 2.00
CA GLN A 332 -7.05 -27.43 0.78
C GLN A 332 -8.23 -26.46 0.74
N ASN A 333 -8.87 -26.21 1.88
CA ASN A 333 -9.91 -25.19 1.98
C ASN A 333 -9.36 -23.80 1.63
N GLY A 334 -8.20 -23.40 2.19
CA GLY A 334 -7.55 -22.13 1.85
C GLY A 334 -7.24 -22.01 0.35
N MET A 335 -6.69 -23.05 -0.27
CA MET A 335 -6.40 -23.09 -1.71
C MET A 335 -7.67 -23.02 -2.58
N SER A 336 -8.75 -23.63 -2.12
CA SER A 336 -10.05 -23.57 -2.79
C SER A 336 -10.65 -22.17 -2.73
N GLN A 337 -10.51 -21.48 -1.59
CA GLN A 337 -10.92 -20.07 -1.48
C GLN A 337 -10.12 -19.21 -2.45
N MET A 338 -8.80 -19.39 -2.48
CA MET A 338 -7.90 -18.67 -3.37
C MET A 338 -8.24 -18.88 -4.85
N SER A 339 -8.57 -20.10 -5.24
CA SER A 339 -8.96 -20.42 -6.61
C SER A 339 -10.23 -19.70 -7.05
N ARG A 340 -11.21 -19.51 -6.15
CA ARG A 340 -12.43 -18.77 -6.48
C ARG A 340 -12.15 -17.29 -6.79
N HIS A 341 -11.23 -16.66 -6.05
CA HIS A 341 -10.82 -15.29 -6.32
C HIS A 341 -10.06 -15.17 -7.65
N VAL A 342 -9.19 -16.14 -7.95
CA VAL A 342 -8.50 -16.21 -9.26
C VAL A 342 -9.51 -16.38 -10.40
N ASP A 343 -10.47 -17.31 -10.28
CA ASP A 343 -11.49 -17.53 -11.30
C ASP A 343 -12.38 -16.29 -11.51
N SER A 344 -12.75 -15.60 -10.42
CA SER A 344 -13.45 -14.32 -10.46
C SER A 344 -12.64 -13.26 -11.21
N MET A 345 -11.36 -13.08 -10.86
CA MET A 345 -10.50 -12.10 -11.50
C MET A 345 -10.31 -12.40 -12.99
N LEU A 346 -10.07 -13.66 -13.37
CA LEU A 346 -9.94 -14.08 -14.76
C LEU A 346 -11.20 -13.77 -15.58
N LEU A 347 -12.40 -13.99 -15.00
CA LEU A 347 -13.66 -13.67 -15.64
C LEU A 347 -13.75 -12.17 -15.95
N HIS A 348 -13.47 -11.31 -14.95
CA HIS A 348 -13.53 -9.86 -15.13
C HIS A 348 -12.48 -9.36 -16.15
N ILE A 349 -11.25 -9.89 -16.09
CA ILE A 349 -10.21 -9.58 -17.07
C ILE A 349 -10.67 -9.97 -18.48
N ALA A 350 -11.23 -11.17 -18.66
CA ALA A 350 -11.67 -11.65 -19.97
C ALA A 350 -12.88 -10.87 -20.54
N LEU A 351 -13.74 -10.34 -19.66
CA LEU A 351 -14.91 -9.55 -20.01
C LEU A 351 -14.54 -8.12 -20.40
N TYR A 352 -13.71 -7.45 -19.59
CA TYR A 352 -13.50 -6.01 -19.69
C TYR A 352 -12.15 -5.60 -20.31
N LEU A 353 -11.18 -6.51 -20.42
CA LEU A 353 -9.87 -6.19 -21.00
C LEU A 353 -9.77 -6.72 -22.45
N THR A 354 -9.59 -5.81 -23.39
CA THR A 354 -9.44 -6.14 -24.82
C THR A 354 -8.02 -5.82 -25.30
N PRO A 355 -7.27 -6.80 -25.87
CA PRO A 355 -5.95 -6.54 -26.44
C PRO A 355 -6.06 -5.68 -27.72
N LEU A 356 -5.15 -4.72 -27.91
CA LEU A 356 -5.13 -3.85 -29.08
C LEU A 356 -4.54 -4.55 -30.32
N PRO A 357 -5.01 -4.25 -31.56
CA PRO A 357 -4.64 -4.99 -32.77
C PRO A 357 -3.14 -4.99 -33.11
N THR A 358 -2.40 -3.93 -32.77
CA THR A 358 -0.95 -3.84 -32.99
C THR A 358 -0.12 -4.79 -32.12
N ALA A 359 -0.77 -5.48 -31.16
CA ALA A 359 -0.17 -6.43 -30.25
C ALA A 359 -0.41 -7.91 -30.62
N ILE A 360 -1.26 -8.18 -31.61
CA ILE A 360 -1.71 -9.53 -31.94
C ILE A 360 -0.80 -10.10 -33.03
N ASP A 361 0.17 -10.92 -32.64
CA ASP A 361 0.95 -11.73 -33.59
C ASP A 361 0.11 -12.95 -34.00
N HIS A 362 -0.65 -12.89 -35.09
CA HIS A 362 -1.59 -13.94 -35.54
C HIS A 362 -0.97 -15.33 -35.84
N SER A 363 0.30 -15.57 -35.48
CA SER A 363 1.04 -16.79 -35.76
C SER A 363 0.90 -17.90 -34.69
N SER A 364 0.27 -17.67 -33.53
CA SER A 364 0.13 -18.69 -32.47
C SER A 364 -1.13 -18.54 -31.60
N PRO A 365 -1.80 -19.61 -31.11
CA PRO A 365 -2.86 -19.51 -30.10
C PRO A 365 -2.43 -18.79 -28.81
N ALA A 366 -1.13 -18.75 -28.51
CA ALA A 366 -0.57 -17.97 -27.41
C ALA A 366 -0.59 -16.45 -27.64
N SER A 367 -0.90 -16.01 -28.85
CA SER A 367 -1.13 -14.60 -29.20
C SER A 367 -2.57 -14.16 -28.94
N ASP A 368 -3.52 -15.10 -28.88
CA ASP A 368 -4.91 -14.81 -28.50
C ASP A 368 -4.98 -14.73 -26.98
N PHE A 369 -5.28 -13.53 -26.49
CA PHE A 369 -5.37 -13.24 -25.07
C PHE A 369 -6.39 -14.12 -24.33
N LYS A 370 -7.56 -14.39 -24.92
CA LYS A 370 -8.61 -15.19 -24.28
C LYS A 370 -8.25 -16.66 -24.26
N ALA A 371 -7.65 -17.16 -25.34
CA ALA A 371 -7.14 -18.53 -25.38
C ALA A 371 -6.03 -18.73 -24.33
N TRP A 372 -5.13 -17.75 -24.19
CA TRP A 372 -4.08 -17.77 -23.17
C TRP A 372 -4.65 -17.79 -21.75
N LEU A 373 -5.67 -16.97 -21.44
CA LEU A 373 -6.32 -16.97 -20.12
C LEU A 373 -6.92 -18.34 -19.78
N LEU A 374 -7.60 -18.99 -20.74
CA LEU A 374 -8.15 -20.33 -20.55
C LEU A 374 -7.05 -21.38 -20.31
N MET A 375 -5.97 -21.34 -21.09
CA MET A 375 -4.82 -22.23 -20.89
C MET A 375 -4.18 -22.00 -19.51
N TRP A 376 -4.02 -20.74 -19.11
CA TRP A 376 -3.49 -20.37 -17.81
C TRP A 376 -4.38 -20.90 -16.67
N GLN A 377 -5.71 -20.76 -16.79
CA GLN A 377 -6.67 -21.27 -15.82
C GLN A 377 -6.57 -22.79 -15.64
N VAL A 378 -6.41 -23.54 -16.73
CA VAL A 378 -6.20 -24.99 -16.66
C VAL A 378 -4.90 -25.34 -15.92
N LEU A 379 -3.81 -24.60 -16.17
CA LEU A 379 -2.55 -24.79 -15.44
C LEU A 379 -2.72 -24.50 -13.95
N TRP A 380 -3.42 -23.43 -13.60
CA TRP A 380 -3.74 -23.07 -12.21
C TRP A 380 -4.44 -24.22 -11.47
N HIS A 381 -5.56 -24.71 -12.01
CA HIS A 381 -6.31 -25.81 -11.39
C HIS A 381 -5.52 -27.13 -11.36
N THR A 382 -4.63 -27.37 -12.32
CA THR A 382 -3.73 -28.54 -12.31
C THR A 382 -2.72 -28.48 -11.16
N VAL A 383 -2.24 -27.29 -10.79
CA VAL A 383 -1.34 -27.12 -9.64
C VAL A 383 -2.12 -27.26 -8.33
N ILE A 384 -3.31 -26.64 -8.24
CA ILE A 384 -4.15 -26.70 -7.03
C ILE A 384 -4.62 -28.12 -6.70
N THR A 385 -4.89 -28.96 -7.71
CA THR A 385 -5.27 -30.37 -7.51
C THR A 385 -4.13 -31.26 -7.03
N ARG A 386 -2.88 -30.80 -7.11
CA ARG A 386 -1.69 -31.51 -6.61
C ARG A 386 -1.34 -31.14 -5.16
N TYR A 387 -1.95 -30.07 -4.63
CA TYR A 387 -1.95 -29.71 -3.21
C TYR A 387 -2.75 -30.78 -2.42
#